data_AF-A0A076N6B1-F1
#
_entry.id   AF-A0A076N6B1-F1
#
_cell.length_a   1.000
_cell.length_b   1.000
_cell.length_c   1.000
_cell.angle_alpha   90.00
_cell.angle_beta   90.00
_cell.angle_gamma   90.00
#
_symmetry.space_group_name_H-M   'P 1'
#
loop_
_entity.id
_entity.type
_entity.pdbx_description
1 polymer ?
#
loop_
_entity_poly.entity_id
_entity_poly.type
_entity_poly.pdbx_seq_one_letter_code
_entity_poly.pdbx_strand_id
1 'polypeptide(L)'
;MNFEGVAYPQHDEKIRGMNARGQQAARTALAQAFARLGPDADPDRVRIVGSHYYSLLVGVALQWLTDPDNAPTAAEIVAADQGARV
;
A
#
# COMPACT_ATOMS: atom_id res chain seq x y z
N MET A 1 -3.89 11.38 -3.14
CA MET A 1 -5.16 10.66 -2.92
C MET A 1 -6.00 11.53 -2.00
N ASN A 2 -7.05 12.21 -2.48
CA ASN A 2 -7.91 13.00 -1.60
C ASN A 2 -8.86 12.04 -0.87
N PHE A 3 -8.95 12.10 0.47
CA PHE A 3 -9.81 11.23 1.28
C PHE A 3 -11.29 11.34 0.90
N GLU A 4 -11.71 12.50 0.38
CA GLU A 4 -13.06 12.71 -0.17
C GLU A 4 -13.35 11.82 -1.38
N GLY A 5 -12.35 11.52 -2.21
CA GLY A 5 -12.46 10.60 -3.35
C GLY A 5 -12.60 9.13 -2.94
N VAL A 6 -12.38 8.79 -1.67
CA VAL A 6 -12.59 7.45 -1.09
C VAL A 6 -13.94 7.35 -0.39
N ALA A 7 -14.46 8.46 0.14
CA ALA A 7 -15.74 8.52 0.85
C ALA A 7 -16.94 8.72 -0.09
N TYR A 8 -16.83 9.54 -1.15
CA TYR A 8 -17.95 9.84 -2.05
C TYR A 8 -18.41 8.67 -2.95
N PRO A 9 -17.53 7.77 -3.44
CA PRO A 9 -17.96 6.62 -4.23
C PRO A 9 -18.66 5.53 -3.41
N GLN A 10 -18.86 5.73 -2.10
CA GLN A 10 -19.58 4.75 -1.29
C GLN A 10 -21.04 4.58 -1.70
N HIS A 11 -21.59 5.41 -2.58
CA HIS A 11 -22.95 5.22 -3.10
C HIS A 11 -23.04 4.40 -4.39
N ASP A 12 -21.92 4.11 -5.08
CA ASP A 12 -21.90 3.31 -6.31
C ASP A 12 -21.10 2.01 -6.12
N GLU A 13 -21.82 0.89 -6.05
CA GLU A 13 -21.26 -0.46 -5.92
C GLU A 13 -20.21 -0.81 -6.97
N LYS A 14 -20.39 -0.32 -8.20
CA LYS A 14 -19.44 -0.57 -9.29
C LYS A 14 -18.12 0.13 -9.01
N ILE A 15 -18.16 1.39 -8.56
CA ILE A 15 -16.94 2.15 -8.25
C ILE A 15 -16.24 1.58 -7.02
N ARG A 16 -17.00 1.23 -5.97
CA ARG A 16 -16.44 0.50 -4.81
C ARG A 16 -15.72 -0.78 -5.25
N GLY A 17 -16.36 -1.57 -6.11
CA GLY A 17 -15.79 -2.82 -6.63
C GLY A 17 -14.54 -2.62 -7.49
N MET A 18 -14.52 -1.58 -8.34
CA MET A 18 -13.34 -1.22 -9.13
C MET A 18 -12.16 -0.83 -8.23
N ASN A 19 -12.40 0.01 -7.23
CA ASN A 19 -11.37 0.41 -6.27
C ASN A 19 -10.86 -0.77 -5.45
N ALA A 20 -11.75 -1.63 -4.95
CA ALA A 20 -11.36 -2.81 -4.18
C ALA A 20 -10.44 -3.74 -5.00
N ARG A 21 -10.78 -4.01 -6.26
CA ARG A 21 -9.94 -4.81 -7.17
C ARG A 21 -8.60 -4.15 -7.44
N GLY A 22 -8.58 -2.83 -7.67
CA GLY A 22 -7.35 -2.07 -7.87
C GLY A 22 -6.42 -2.13 -6.64
N GLN A 23 -6.97 -1.97 -5.44
CA GLN A 23 -6.19 -2.11 -4.20
C GLN A 23 -5.65 -3.53 -4.02
N GLN A 24 -6.44 -4.55 -4.33
CA GLN A 24 -5.98 -5.93 -4.23
C GLN A 24 -4.82 -6.22 -5.20
N ALA A 25 -4.92 -5.76 -6.45
CA ALA A 25 -3.83 -5.88 -7.41
C ALA A 25 -2.56 -5.14 -6.95
N ALA A 26 -2.70 -3.92 -6.42
CA ALA A 26 -1.58 -3.15 -5.88
C ALA A 26 -0.89 -3.86 -4.71
N ARG A 27 -1.66 -4.41 -3.76
CA ARG A 27 -1.11 -5.15 -2.62
C ARG A 27 -0.32 -6.38 -3.08
N THR A 28 -0.85 -7.15 -4.03
CA THR A 28 -0.12 -8.30 -4.60
C THR A 28 1.21 -7.86 -5.24
N ALA A 29 1.18 -6.81 -6.07
CA ALA A 29 2.39 -6.30 -6.72
C ALA A 29 3.44 -5.81 -5.72
N LEU A 30 3.01 -5.12 -4.66
CA LEU A 30 3.91 -4.64 -3.59
C LEU A 30 4.54 -5.80 -2.81
N ALA A 31 3.77 -6.84 -2.50
CA ALA A 31 4.29 -8.02 -1.81
C ALA A 31 5.35 -8.75 -2.64
N GLN A 32 5.14 -8.85 -3.95
CA GLN A 32 6.11 -9.42 -4.89
C GLN A 32 7.38 -8.56 -4.98
N ALA A 33 7.22 -7.24 -5.09
CA ALA A 33 8.34 -6.31 -5.27
C ALA A 33 9.25 -6.23 -4.04
N PHE A 34 8.67 -6.08 -2.84
CA PHE A 34 9.44 -5.76 -1.64
C PHE A 34 9.78 -6.96 -0.76
N ALA A 35 8.95 -8.01 -0.77
CA ALA A 35 9.23 -9.24 -0.01
C ALA A 35 9.66 -10.42 -0.89
N ARG A 36 9.85 -10.20 -2.20
CA ARG A 36 10.29 -11.22 -3.17
C ARG A 36 9.40 -12.48 -3.15
N LEU A 37 8.11 -12.30 -2.87
CA LEU A 37 7.15 -13.40 -2.89
C LEU A 37 6.93 -13.83 -4.35
N GLY A 38 7.21 -15.09 -4.65
CA GLY A 38 6.98 -15.68 -5.98
C GLY A 38 5.50 -15.98 -6.27
N PRO A 39 5.19 -16.47 -7.47
CA PRO A 39 3.82 -16.84 -7.86
C PRO A 39 3.21 -17.94 -6.99
N ASP A 40 4.04 -18.82 -6.42
CA ASP A 40 3.61 -19.93 -5.55
C ASP A 40 3.64 -19.58 -4.06
N ALA A 41 3.79 -18.28 -3.72
CA ALA A 41 3.77 -17.84 -2.34
C ALA A 41 2.40 -18.06 -1.70
N ASP A 42 2.40 -18.36 -0.40
CA ASP A 42 1.19 -18.48 0.41
C ASP A 42 0.28 -17.24 0.22
N PRO A 43 -0.97 -17.41 -0.25
CA PRO A 43 -1.91 -16.31 -0.45
C PRO A 43 -2.12 -15.43 0.78
N ASP A 44 -2.12 -16.01 1.98
CA ASP A 44 -2.26 -15.23 3.22
C ASP A 44 -1.03 -14.37 3.48
N ARG A 45 0.16 -14.90 3.21
CA ARG A 45 1.40 -14.14 3.30
C ARG A 45 1.43 -12.99 2.29
N VAL A 46 1.01 -13.23 1.04
CA VAL A 46 0.89 -12.18 0.01
C VAL A 46 -0.07 -11.08 0.48
N ARG A 47 -1.22 -11.47 1.04
CA ARG A 47 -2.21 -10.52 1.55
C ARG A 47 -1.67 -9.67 2.70
N ILE A 48 -1.02 -10.30 3.69
CA ILE A 48 -0.49 -9.61 4.88
C ILE A 48 0.61 -8.64 4.49
N VAL A 49 1.63 -9.14 3.79
CA VAL A 49 2.80 -8.34 3.38
C VAL A 49 2.39 -7.23 2.40
N GLY A 50 1.53 -7.53 1.43
CA GLY A 50 1.02 -6.52 0.50
C GLY A 50 0.24 -5.42 1.19
N SER A 51 -0.53 -5.76 2.24
CA SER A 51 -1.28 -4.78 3.03
C SER A 51 -0.37 -3.89 3.88
N HIS A 52 0.73 -4.44 4.41
CA HIS A 52 1.78 -3.68 5.10
C HIS A 52 2.36 -2.60 4.17
N TYR A 53 2.89 -3.01 3.01
CA TYR A 53 3.49 -2.07 2.06
C TYR A 53 2.47 -1.09 1.46
N TYR A 54 1.22 -1.50 1.24
CA TYR A 54 0.19 -0.58 0.76
C TYR A 54 -0.15 0.50 1.80
N SER A 55 -0.20 0.12 3.08
CA SER A 55 -0.40 1.07 4.19
C SER A 55 0.76 2.07 4.28
N LEU A 56 2.00 1.58 4.18
CA LEU A 56 3.19 2.44 4.14
C LEU A 56 3.15 3.40 2.95
N LEU A 57 2.86 2.91 1.75
CA LEU A 57 2.77 3.72 0.54
C LEU A 57 1.75 4.85 0.68
N VAL A 58 0.55 4.55 1.18
CA VAL A 58 -0.51 5.56 1.39
C VAL A 58 -0.10 6.57 2.46
N GLY A 59 0.50 6.11 3.57
CA GLY A 59 0.98 6.99 4.64
C GLY A 59 2.12 7.91 4.20
N VAL A 60 3.08 7.40 3.43
CA VAL A 60 4.17 8.20 2.85
C VAL A 60 3.61 9.21 1.84
N ALA A 61 2.71 8.78 0.95
CA ALA A 61 2.08 9.69 0.00
C ALA A 61 1.31 10.82 0.70
N LEU A 62 0.65 10.53 1.82
CA LEU A 62 -0.02 11.56 2.61
C LEU A 62 0.98 12.56 3.23
N GLN A 63 2.08 12.07 3.80
CA GLN A 63 3.13 12.93 4.36
C GLN A 63 3.72 13.84 3.29
N TRP A 64 4.03 13.31 2.10
CA TRP A 64 4.49 14.09 0.94
C TRP A 64 3.49 15.15 0.49
N LEU A 65 2.19 14.87 0.56
CA LEU A 65 1.15 15.86 0.23
C LEU A 65 0.96 16.92 1.32
N THR A 66 1.37 16.65 2.55
CA THR A 66 1.13 17.52 3.71
C THR A 66 2.33 18.43 4.01
N ASP A 67 3.52 17.84 4.05
CA ASP A 67 4.79 18.51 4.34
C ASP A 67 5.91 17.78 3.59
N PRO A 68 6.12 18.10 2.30
CA PRO A 68 7.10 17.41 1.47
C PRO A 68 8.54 17.61 1.96
N ASP A 69 8.83 18.71 2.66
CA ASP A 69 10.17 19.04 3.12
C ASP A 69 10.61 18.13 4.29
N ASN A 70 9.65 17.58 5.05
CA ASN A 70 9.90 16.66 6.17
C ASN A 70 9.38 15.24 5.92
N ALA A 71 8.88 14.93 4.72
CA ALA A 71 8.37 13.62 4.39
C ALA A 71 9.49 12.57 4.31
N PRO A 72 9.27 11.32 4.74
CA PRO A 72 10.29 10.29 4.71
C PRO A 72 10.68 9.93 3.27
N THR A 73 11.97 9.66 3.09
CA THR A 73 12.52 9.13 1.85
C THR A 73 12.23 7.63 1.73
N ALA A 74 12.25 7.12 0.50
CA ALA A 74 12.14 5.68 0.28
C ALA A 74 13.26 4.88 0.98
N ALA A 75 14.46 5.46 1.09
CA ALA A 75 15.59 4.83 1.76
C ALA A 75 15.34 4.66 3.28
N GLU A 76 14.78 5.67 3.94
CA GLU A 76 14.44 5.60 5.37
C GLU A 76 13.36 4.56 5.66
N ILE A 77 12.34 4.48 4.79
CA ILE A 77 11.29 3.45 4.90
C ILE A 77 11.87 2.04 4.77
N VAL A 78 12.74 1.80 3.77
CA VAL A 78 13.38 0.50 3.58
C VAL A 78 14.34 0.15 4.73
N ALA A 79 15.07 1.14 5.24
CA ALA A 79 15.97 0.93 6.39
C ALA A 79 15.17 0.51 7.64
N ALA A 80 14.01 1.12 7.88
CA ALA A 80 13.13 0.75 8.98
C ALA A 80 12.61 -0.69 8.86
N ASP A 81 12.16 -1.09 7.67
CA ASP A 81 11.65 -2.46 7.42
C ASP A 81 12.73 -3.55 7.54
N GLN A 82 14.00 -3.22 7.25
CA GLN A 82 15.11 -4.16 7.46
C GLN A 82 15.47 -4.34 8.94
N GLY A 83 15.25 -3.29 9.76
CA GLY A 83 15.47 -3.33 11.21
C GLY A 83 14.30 -3.93 11.98
N ALA A 84 13.08 -3.67 11.54
CA ALA A 84 11.85 -4.27 12.05
C ALA A 84 11.56 -5.55 11.27
N ARG A 85 12.16 -6.67 11.65
CA ARG A 85 11.80 -7.97 11.05
C ARG A 85 10.33 -8.28 11.35
N VAL A 86 9.46 -8.08 10.35
CA VAL A 86 8.04 -8.47 10.35
C VAL A 86 7.89 -9.96 10.02
#